data_AF-A0AAW6RGY3-F1
#
_entry.id   AF-A0AAW6RGY3-F1
#
_cell.length_a   1.000
_cell.length_b   1.000
_cell.length_c   1.000
_cell.angle_alpha   90.00
_cell.angle_beta   90.00
_cell.angle_gamma   90.00
#
_symmetry.space_group_name_H-M   'P 1'
#
loop_
_entity.id
_entity.type
_entity.pdbx_description
1 polymer ?
#
loop_
_entity_poly.entity_id
_entity_poly.type
_entity_poly.pdbx_seq_one_letter_code
_entity_poly.pdbx_strand_id
1 'polypeptide(L)'
;MVTQTANQNTQITKTEIPKNGDQARGVDVYRTRLAHRSQIEPRPHNTVWGSMGNPGPLSAPELRHYADRGYHTENKVLSAADIDACLREVSDITDRLGEDDRVIRESSSGDVRSLFAVHKLSD
;
A
#
# COMPACT_ATOMS: atom_id res chain seq x y z
N MET A 1 11.65 -16.74 -59.92
CA MET A 1 10.82 -17.22 -58.80
C MET A 1 11.18 -16.38 -57.58
N VAL A 2 10.18 -15.94 -56.82
CA VAL A 2 10.26 -15.10 -55.61
C VAL A 2 10.29 -13.58 -55.86
N THR A 3 9.08 -13.11 -56.16
CA THR A 3 8.34 -11.91 -55.76
C THR A 3 9.09 -10.63 -55.33
N GLN A 4 8.81 -9.58 -56.10
CA GLN A 4 9.11 -8.17 -55.94
C GLN A 4 8.30 -7.55 -54.79
N THR A 5 8.98 -6.97 -53.79
CA THR A 5 8.37 -6.17 -52.73
C THR A 5 8.00 -4.79 -53.28
N ALA A 6 6.71 -4.50 -53.39
CA ALA A 6 6.21 -3.17 -53.74
C ALA A 6 5.93 -2.36 -52.46
N ASN A 7 6.66 -1.27 -52.33
CA ASN A 7 6.41 -0.15 -51.42
C ASN A 7 5.21 0.66 -51.95
N GLN A 8 4.16 0.90 -51.15
CA GLN A 8 3.21 1.98 -51.42
C GLN A 8 2.78 2.68 -50.12
N ASN A 9 3.18 3.95 -50.03
CA ASN A 9 2.70 4.96 -49.08
C ASN A 9 1.17 5.02 -49.09
N THR A 10 0.56 4.97 -47.92
CA THR A 10 -0.82 5.44 -47.74
C THR A 10 -0.80 6.66 -46.82
N GLN A 11 -1.29 7.76 -47.37
CA GLN A 11 -1.41 9.04 -46.70
C GLN A 11 -2.32 8.93 -45.47
N ILE A 12 -1.84 9.43 -44.33
CA ILE A 12 -2.64 9.59 -43.13
C ILE A 12 -3.53 10.82 -43.30
N THR A 13 -4.74 10.60 -43.81
CA THR A 13 -5.83 11.57 -43.75
C THR A 13 -6.13 11.85 -42.27
N LYS A 14 -6.18 13.14 -41.91
CA LYS A 14 -6.53 13.63 -40.58
C LYS A 14 -8.01 13.31 -40.29
N THR A 15 -8.29 12.08 -39.89
CA THR A 15 -9.61 11.68 -39.40
C THR A 15 -9.77 12.23 -37.99
N GLU A 16 -10.80 13.04 -37.83
CA GLU A 16 -11.21 13.70 -36.59
C GLU A 16 -11.30 12.67 -35.44
N ILE A 17 -10.57 12.94 -34.35
CA ILE A 17 -10.65 12.14 -33.13
C ILE A 17 -11.99 12.47 -32.46
N PRO A 18 -12.92 11.51 -32.32
CA PRO A 18 -14.11 11.76 -31.51
C PRO A 18 -13.67 11.99 -30.07
N LYS A 19 -14.05 13.13 -29.50
CA LYS A 19 -13.87 13.43 -28.08
C LYS A 19 -14.84 12.57 -27.25
N ASN A 20 -14.56 11.28 -27.14
CA ASN A 20 -15.26 10.43 -26.18
C ASN A 20 -14.58 10.60 -24.82
N GLY A 21 -15.32 11.23 -23.90
CA GLY A 21 -14.97 11.41 -22.50
C GLY A 21 -15.06 10.12 -21.70
N ASP A 22 -14.31 9.09 -22.10
CA ASP A 22 -14.07 7.90 -21.29
C ASP A 22 -12.57 7.86 -21.00
N GLN A 23 -12.15 8.69 -20.04
CA GLN A 23 -10.83 8.55 -19.42
C GLN A 23 -10.76 7.13 -18.90
N ALA A 24 -9.88 6.30 -19.48
CA ALA A 24 -9.78 4.88 -19.21
C ALA A 24 -9.85 4.62 -17.70
N ARG A 25 -11.01 4.16 -17.22
CA ARG A 25 -11.18 3.72 -15.84
C ARG A 25 -10.10 2.67 -15.58
N GLY A 26 -9.25 2.92 -14.58
CA GLY A 26 -8.23 1.96 -14.17
C GLY A 26 -8.86 0.59 -13.94
N VAL A 27 -8.27 -0.45 -14.52
CA VAL A 27 -8.74 -1.82 -14.32
C VAL A 27 -8.51 -2.20 -12.85
N ASP A 28 -9.56 -2.62 -12.15
CA ASP A 28 -9.42 -3.21 -10.82
C ASP A 28 -8.79 -4.60 -10.93
N VAL A 29 -7.54 -4.68 -10.49
CA VAL A 29 -6.69 -5.88 -10.47
C VAL A 29 -6.77 -6.65 -9.14
N TYR A 30 -7.51 -6.15 -8.15
CA TYR A 30 -7.69 -6.79 -6.83
C TYR A 30 -9.18 -6.93 -6.47
N ARG A 31 -9.91 -7.62 -7.35
CA ARG A 31 -11.36 -7.79 -7.21
C ARG A 31 -11.70 -8.64 -5.99
N THR A 32 -12.49 -8.09 -5.07
CA THR A 32 -12.91 -8.78 -3.83
C THR A 32 -14.39 -8.55 -3.55
N ARG A 33 -14.98 -9.37 -2.64
CA ARG A 33 -16.41 -9.29 -2.25
C ARG A 33 -17.39 -9.41 -3.43
N LEU A 34 -17.02 -10.20 -4.44
CA LEU A 34 -17.87 -10.47 -5.59
C LEU A 34 -19.10 -11.31 -5.19
N ALA A 35 -20.20 -11.16 -5.94
CA ALA A 35 -21.43 -11.93 -5.72
C ALA A 35 -21.22 -13.45 -5.85
N HIS A 36 -20.15 -13.87 -6.53
CA HIS A 36 -19.76 -15.27 -6.69
C HIS A 36 -18.40 -15.52 -6.07
N ARG A 37 -18.16 -16.78 -5.69
CA ARG A 37 -16.87 -17.21 -5.12
C ARG A 37 -15.75 -16.94 -6.13
N SER A 38 -14.78 -16.14 -5.70
CA SER A 38 -13.53 -15.92 -6.43
C SER A 38 -12.52 -17.02 -6.09
N GLN A 39 -11.54 -17.18 -6.98
CA GLN A 39 -10.33 -17.97 -6.73
C GLN A 39 -9.23 -17.12 -6.08
N ILE A 40 -8.16 -17.76 -5.62
CA ILE A 40 -6.93 -17.08 -5.21
C ILE A 40 -6.27 -16.54 -6.47
N GLU A 41 -6.17 -15.22 -6.57
CA GLU A 41 -5.52 -14.55 -7.70
C GLU A 41 -4.03 -14.28 -7.41
N PRO A 42 -3.14 -14.41 -8.40
CA PRO A 42 -1.73 -14.06 -8.24
C PRO A 42 -1.58 -12.56 -7.98
N ARG A 43 -0.58 -12.19 -7.17
CA ARG A 43 -0.25 -10.78 -6.91
C ARG A 43 0.34 -10.15 -8.18
N PRO A 44 -0.29 -9.11 -8.77
CA PRO A 44 0.22 -8.47 -9.99
C PRO A 44 1.40 -7.50 -9.74
N HIS A 45 1.65 -7.10 -8.49
CA HIS A 45 2.68 -6.13 -8.14
C HIS A 45 3.84 -6.75 -7.37
N ASN A 46 5.02 -6.17 -7.50
CA ASN A 46 6.21 -6.61 -6.77
C ASN A 46 6.02 -6.47 -5.24
N THR A 47 6.67 -7.37 -4.49
CA THR A 47 6.80 -7.26 -3.02
C THR A 47 7.85 -6.21 -2.65
N VAL A 48 8.96 -6.17 -3.40
CA VAL A 48 10.07 -5.22 -3.24
C VAL A 48 10.22 -4.40 -4.52
N TRP A 49 10.29 -3.08 -4.37
CA TRP A 49 10.47 -2.14 -5.49
C TRP A 49 11.91 -1.64 -5.65
N GLY A 50 12.74 -1.81 -4.61
CA GLY A 50 14.18 -1.58 -4.67
C GLY A 50 14.95 -2.74 -5.31
N SER A 51 16.28 -2.70 -5.22
CA SER A 51 17.13 -3.78 -5.73
C SER A 51 18.04 -4.35 -4.64
N MET A 52 18.48 -5.60 -4.81
CA MET A 52 19.42 -6.22 -3.87
C MET A 52 20.80 -5.55 -3.90
N GLY A 53 21.13 -4.84 -4.98
CA GLY A 53 22.37 -4.06 -5.08
C GLY A 53 22.29 -2.70 -4.37
N ASN A 54 21.08 -2.23 -4.04
CA ASN A 54 20.87 -1.05 -3.22
C ASN A 54 19.71 -1.31 -2.24
N PRO A 55 19.95 -2.10 -1.18
CA PRO A 55 18.89 -2.60 -0.31
C PRO A 55 18.38 -1.55 0.71
N GLY A 56 18.94 -0.34 0.70
CA GLY A 56 18.57 0.74 1.62
C GLY A 56 19.02 0.43 3.05
N PRO A 57 18.16 0.61 4.06
CA PRO A 57 18.51 0.39 5.47
C PRO A 57 18.63 -1.10 5.84
N LEU A 58 18.13 -2.01 5.00
CA LEU A 58 18.28 -3.45 5.19
C LEU A 58 19.53 -3.96 4.49
N SER A 59 20.04 -5.11 4.92
CA SER A 59 20.99 -5.90 4.14
C SER A 59 20.30 -6.61 2.98
N ALA A 60 21.07 -6.99 1.95
CA ALA A 60 20.52 -7.74 0.82
C ALA A 60 19.88 -9.10 1.22
N PRO A 61 20.43 -9.89 2.17
CA PRO A 61 19.74 -11.06 2.71
C PRO A 61 18.39 -10.75 3.38
N GLU A 62 18.31 -9.70 4.20
CA GLU A 62 17.07 -9.30 4.87
C GLU A 62 16.00 -8.87 3.87
N LEU A 63 16.39 -8.11 2.85
CA LEU A 63 15.47 -7.69 1.78
C LEU A 63 14.96 -8.89 0.96
N ARG A 64 15.79 -9.92 0.72
CA ARG A 64 15.34 -11.19 0.12
C ARG A 64 14.34 -11.90 1.02
N HIS A 65 14.63 -12.00 2.31
CA HIS A 65 13.70 -12.62 3.26
C HIS A 65 12.36 -11.89 3.33
N TYR A 66 12.36 -10.56 3.25
CA TYR A 66 11.13 -9.78 3.14
C TYR A 66 10.38 -10.08 1.83
N ALA A 67 11.09 -10.17 0.70
CA ALA A 67 10.49 -10.50 -0.59
C ALA A 67 9.80 -11.88 -0.56
N ASP A 68 10.42 -12.87 0.09
CA ASP A 68 9.91 -14.25 0.17
C ASP A 68 8.77 -14.41 1.18
N ARG A 69 8.86 -13.73 2.33
CA ARG A 69 7.93 -13.91 3.47
C ARG A 69 6.83 -12.85 3.57
N GLY A 70 7.05 -11.68 2.97
CA GLY A 70 6.15 -10.52 3.08
C GLY A 70 6.25 -9.74 4.40
N TYR A 71 7.20 -10.07 5.28
CA TYR A 71 7.42 -9.37 6.54
C TYR A 71 8.91 -9.37 6.95
N HIS A 72 9.28 -8.42 7.80
CA HIS A 72 10.61 -8.31 8.42
C HIS A 72 10.41 -7.89 9.88
N THR A 73 11.28 -8.38 10.76
CA THR A 73 11.27 -8.10 12.19
C THR A 73 12.65 -7.63 12.59
N GLU A 74 12.72 -6.50 13.29
CA GLU A 74 13.95 -5.97 13.84
C GLU A 74 13.76 -5.73 15.34
N ASN A 75 14.81 -6.01 16.12
CA ASN A 75 14.80 -5.80 17.55
C ASN A 75 15.52 -4.50 17.89
N LYS A 76 15.13 -3.87 19.01
CA LYS A 76 15.84 -2.69 19.54
C LYS A 76 15.92 -1.51 18.56
N VAL A 77 14.91 -1.35 17.70
CA VAL A 77 14.77 -0.17 16.84
C VAL A 77 14.59 1.11 17.66
N LEU A 78 13.90 1.00 18.80
CA LEU A 78 13.69 2.07 19.77
C LEU A 78 14.41 1.77 21.07
N SER A 79 14.89 2.82 21.75
CA SER A 79 15.40 2.69 23.11
C SER A 79 14.24 2.49 24.10
N ALA A 80 14.54 2.01 25.31
CA ALA A 80 13.52 1.88 26.36
C ALA A 80 12.87 3.24 26.70
N ALA A 81 13.66 4.31 26.73
CA ALA A 81 13.18 5.66 26.99
C ALA A 81 12.22 6.16 25.90
N ASP A 82 12.50 5.84 24.63
CA ASP A 82 11.61 6.20 23.51
C ASP A 82 10.29 5.43 23.58
N ILE A 83 10.35 4.14 23.93
CA ILE A 83 9.15 3.32 24.12
C ILE A 83 8.29 3.90 25.24
N ASP A 84 8.88 4.23 26.38
CA ASP A 84 8.16 4.83 27.52
C ASP A 84 7.56 6.20 27.16
N ALA A 85 8.25 6.98 26.33
CA ALA A 85 7.74 8.25 25.83
C ALA A 85 6.50 8.06 24.94
N CYS A 86 6.58 7.16 23.95
CA CYS A 86 5.45 6.88 23.08
C CYS A 86 4.23 6.34 23.85
N LEU A 87 4.45 5.48 24.85
CA LEU A 87 3.35 4.93 25.66
C LEU A 87 2.66 6.00 26.51
N ARG A 88 3.42 6.90 27.14
CA ARG A 88 2.86 8.03 27.89
C ARG A 88 2.06 8.95 26.98
N GLU A 89 2.60 9.29 25.81
CA GLU A 89 1.91 10.16 24.86
C GLU A 89 0.58 9.57 24.39
N VAL A 90 0.53 8.27 24.10
CA VAL A 90 -0.74 7.59 23.77
C VAL A 90 -1.75 7.72 24.91
N SER A 91 -1.32 7.53 26.16
CA SER A 91 -2.19 7.71 27.35
C SER A 91 -2.72 9.15 27.43
N ASP A 92 -1.82 10.14 27.32
CA ASP A 92 -2.16 11.56 27.42
C ASP A 92 -3.15 11.98 26.32
N ILE A 93 -2.96 11.48 25.09
CA ILE A 93 -3.90 11.71 23.98
C ILE A 93 -5.27 11.12 24.29
N THR A 94 -5.33 9.88 24.80
CA THR A 94 -6.62 9.24 25.11
C THR A 94 -7.38 9.95 26.22
N ASP A 95 -6.68 10.43 27.25
CA ASP A 95 -7.28 11.15 28.37
C ASP A 95 -7.80 12.52 27.93
N ARG A 96 -7.05 13.21 27.07
CA ARG A 96 -7.45 14.52 26.51
C ARG A 96 -8.66 14.42 25.58
N LEU A 97 -8.78 13.35 24.80
CA LEU A 97 -9.83 13.21 23.79
C LEU A 97 -11.18 12.73 24.36
N GLY A 98 -11.19 11.96 25.46
CA GLY A 98 -12.43 11.48 26.07
C GLY A 98 -13.24 10.56 25.14
N GLU A 99 -14.46 10.99 24.78
CA GLU A 99 -15.43 10.27 23.93
C GLU A 99 -15.31 10.67 22.45
N ASP A 100 -14.09 10.69 21.93
CA ASP A 100 -13.81 10.95 20.52
C ASP A 100 -13.93 9.65 19.70
N ASP A 101 -14.50 9.72 18.50
CA ASP A 101 -14.69 8.56 17.60
C ASP A 101 -13.38 7.83 17.22
N ARG A 102 -12.23 8.50 17.36
CA ARG A 102 -10.91 7.89 17.14
C ARG A 102 -10.46 7.02 18.32
N VAL A 103 -11.10 7.13 19.48
CA VAL A 103 -10.86 6.34 20.68
C VAL A 103 -11.90 5.23 20.76
N ILE A 104 -11.52 4.02 20.41
CA ILE A 104 -12.40 2.86 20.49
C ILE A 104 -12.28 2.23 21.86
N ARG A 105 -13.36 2.27 22.63
CA ARG A 105 -13.46 1.73 23.99
C ARG A 105 -14.18 0.39 24.03
N GLU A 106 -13.86 -0.41 25.03
CA GLU A 106 -14.59 -1.64 25.35
C GLU A 106 -15.97 -1.28 25.91
N SER A 107 -17.01 -1.89 25.34
CA SER A 107 -18.39 -1.60 25.76
C SER A 107 -18.67 -1.99 27.21
N SER A 108 -17.95 -2.97 27.76
CA SER A 108 -18.17 -3.51 29.10
C SER A 108 -17.47 -2.73 30.20
N SER A 109 -16.29 -2.15 29.92
CA SER A 109 -15.45 -1.51 30.94
C SER A 109 -15.15 -0.03 30.66
N GLY A 110 -15.34 0.44 29.42
CA GLY A 110 -14.92 1.78 28.99
C GLY A 110 -13.41 1.90 28.74
N ASP A 111 -12.65 0.81 28.91
CA ASP A 111 -11.21 0.80 28.67
C ASP A 111 -10.89 1.05 27.19
N VAL A 112 -9.80 1.75 26.91
CA VAL A 112 -9.38 1.99 25.52
C VAL A 112 -8.84 0.69 24.90
N ARG A 113 -9.46 0.23 23.81
CA ARG A 113 -8.96 -0.89 23.00
C ARG A 113 -8.07 -0.42 21.84
N SER A 114 -8.40 0.71 21.22
CA SER A 114 -7.65 1.21 20.06
C SER A 114 -7.75 2.72 19.93
N LEU A 115 -6.66 3.35 19.48
CA LEU A 115 -6.60 4.77 19.14
C LEU A 115 -6.19 4.93 17.67
N PHE A 116 -6.99 5.67 16.90
CA PHE A 116 -6.75 5.93 15.48
C PHE A 116 -6.18 7.33 15.23
N ALA A 117 -5.50 7.48 14.09
CA ALA A 117 -4.92 8.74 13.63
C ALA A 117 -3.95 9.41 14.62
N VAL A 118 -3.21 8.62 15.42
CA VAL A 118 -2.20 9.09 16.39
C VAL A 118 -1.22 10.08 15.75
N HIS A 119 -0.75 9.81 14.53
CA HIS A 119 0.17 10.70 13.79
C HIS A 119 -0.38 12.11 13.47
N LYS A 120 -1.66 12.38 13.71
CA LYS A 120 -2.29 13.72 13.58
C LYS A 120 -2.64 14.33 14.94
N LEU A 121 -2.50 13.55 16.00
CA LEU A 121 -2.91 13.85 17.37
C LEU A 121 -1.74 14.04 18.31
N SER A 122 -0.63 13.38 17.98
CA SER A 122 0.72 13.47 18.52
C SER A 122 1.42 14.70 17.92
N ASP A 123 2.17 15.41 18.76
CA ASP A 123 2.91 16.63 18.41
C ASP A 123 4.42 16.36 18.25
#